data_AF-M1ZN22-F1
#
_entry.id   AF-M1ZN22-F1
#
_cell.length_a   1.000
_cell.length_b   1.000
_cell.length_c   1.000
_cell.angle_alpha   90.00
_cell.angle_beta   90.00
_cell.angle_gamma   90.00
#
_symmetry.space_group_name_H-M   'P 1'
#
loop_
_entity.id
_entity.type
_entity.pdbx_description
1 polymer ?
#
loop_
_entity_poly.entity_id
_entity_poly.type
_entity_poly.pdbx_seq_one_letter_code
_entity_poly.pdbx_strand_id
1 'polypeptide(L)'
;MLSEKLLEALNNQINFEFYSSYIYLAMASYAESEDLAGFANFFRVQAQEEIFHAMKFYDYVNQMGGRVILEKIDQPKAEYKNILECFEDGFNHEK
;
A
#
# COMPACT_ATOMS: atom_id res chain seq x y z
N MET A 1 6.37 -3.42 26.57
CA MET A 1 5.19 -2.61 26.16
C MET A 1 5.72 -1.53 25.23
N LEU A 2 5.06 -1.27 24.09
CA LEU A 2 5.49 -0.25 23.13
C LEU A 2 5.38 1.15 23.77
N SER A 3 6.31 2.06 23.48
CA SER A 3 6.12 3.47 23.84
C SER A 3 5.00 4.08 22.99
N GLU A 4 4.34 5.12 23.49
CA GLU A 4 3.27 5.81 22.74
C GLU A 4 3.77 6.28 21.37
N LYS A 5 4.95 6.90 21.31
CA LYS A 5 5.59 7.34 20.07
C LYS A 5 5.80 6.20 19.06
N LEU A 6 6.23 5.02 19.53
CA LEU A 6 6.46 3.87 18.65
C LEU A 6 5.14 3.24 18.19
N LEU A 7 4.14 3.17 19.07
CA LEU A 7 2.80 2.68 18.73
C LEU A 7 2.12 3.56 17.69
N GLU A 8 2.24 4.89 17.82
CA GLU A 8 1.74 5.84 16.84
C GLU A 8 2.43 5.65 15.49
N ALA A 9 3.76 5.57 15.46
CA ALA A 9 4.52 5.34 14.23
C ALA A 9 4.14 4.00 13.54
N LEU A 10 3.91 2.94 14.32
CA LEU A 10 3.47 1.65 13.78
C LEU A 10 2.04 1.71 13.20
N ASN A 11 1.12 2.42 13.85
CA ASN A 11 -0.22 2.64 13.30
C ASN A 11 -0.18 3.43 11.99
N ASN A 12 0.64 4.49 11.94
CA ASN A 12 0.83 5.27 10.72
C ASN A 12 1.42 4.41 9.61
N GLN A 13 2.40 3.56 9.93
CA GLN A 13 2.99 2.64 8.96
C GLN A 13 1.96 1.63 8.43
N ILE A 14 1.14 1.04 9.31
CA ILE A 14 0.09 0.10 8.90
C ILE A 14 -0.87 0.74 7.90
N ASN A 15 -1.31 1.99 8.15
CA ASN A 15 -2.16 2.71 7.20
C ASN A 15 -1.43 3.05 5.90
N PHE A 16 -0.15 3.41 5.99
CA PHE A 16 0.69 3.66 4.81
C PHE A 16 0.76 2.42 3.92
N GLU A 17 1.05 1.23 4.46
CA GLU A 17 1.10 0.00 3.66
C GLU A 17 -0.26 -0.37 3.04
N PHE A 18 -1.37 -0.16 3.77
CA PHE A 18 -2.70 -0.35 3.18
C PHE A 18 -3.00 0.64 2.05
N TYR A 19 -2.53 1.89 2.19
CA TYR A 19 -2.64 2.88 1.13
C TYR A 19 -1.74 2.53 -0.08
N SER A 20 -0.52 2.04 0.15
CA SER A 20 0.37 1.50 -0.89
C SER A 20 -0.31 0.39 -1.69
N SER A 21 -0.94 -0.57 -1.00
CA SER A 21 -1.74 -1.62 -1.65
C SER A 21 -2.85 -1.05 -2.53
N TYR A 22 -3.54 -0.01 -2.06
CA TYR A 22 -4.62 0.61 -2.81
C TYR A 22 -4.14 1.39 -4.04
N ILE A 23 -2.98 2.04 -3.95
CA ILE A 23 -2.29 2.66 -5.10
C ILE A 23 -1.95 1.60 -6.14
N TYR A 24 -1.36 0.47 -5.73
CA TYR A 24 -1.04 -0.61 -6.68
C TYR A 24 -2.28 -1.23 -7.31
N LEU A 25 -3.41 -1.33 -6.60
CA LEU A 25 -4.67 -1.74 -7.22
C LEU A 25 -5.17 -0.74 -8.26
N ALA A 26 -5.00 0.56 -8.03
CA ALA A 26 -5.35 1.58 -9.03
C ALA A 26 -4.43 1.53 -10.26
N MET A 27 -3.11 1.35 -10.07
CA MET A 27 -2.17 1.13 -11.17
C MET A 27 -2.48 -0.16 -11.95
N ALA A 28 -2.87 -1.23 -11.26
CA ALA A 28 -3.33 -2.46 -11.90
C ALA A 28 -4.58 -2.23 -12.74
N SER A 29 -5.55 -1.46 -12.21
CA SER A 29 -6.78 -1.12 -12.93
C SER A 29 -6.50 -0.30 -14.18
N TYR A 30 -5.57 0.65 -14.12
CA TYR A 30 -5.14 1.41 -15.29
C TYR A 30 -4.45 0.52 -16.34
N ALA A 31 -3.54 -0.37 -15.91
CA ALA A 31 -2.90 -1.30 -16.82
C ALA A 31 -3.91 -2.26 -17.49
N GLU A 32 -4.94 -2.70 -16.76
CA GLU A 32 -6.02 -3.50 -17.31
C GLU A 32 -6.82 -2.74 -18.39
N SER A 33 -7.13 -1.44 -18.16
CA SER A 33 -7.86 -0.64 -19.14
C SER A 33 -7.08 -0.35 -20.43
N GLU A 34 -5.76 -0.47 -20.39
CA GLU A 34 -4.86 -0.31 -21.54
C GLU A 34 -4.48 -1.64 -22.21
N ASP A 35 -5.18 -2.74 -21.90
CA ASP A 35 -4.90 -4.11 -22.38
C ASP A 35 -3.47 -4.62 -22.03
N LEU A 36 -2.88 -4.12 -20.95
CA LEU A 36 -1.52 -4.44 -20.48
C LEU A 36 -1.51 -5.49 -19.35
N ALA A 37 -2.10 -6.67 -19.62
CA ALA A 37 -2.35 -7.72 -18.61
C ALA A 37 -1.12 -8.15 -17.77
N GLY A 38 0.08 -8.16 -18.36
CA GLY A 38 1.31 -8.51 -17.63
C GLY A 38 1.67 -7.49 -16.54
N PHE A 39 1.51 -6.21 -16.83
CA PHE A 39 1.71 -5.12 -15.87
C PHE A 39 0.59 -5.08 -14.84
N ALA A 40 -0.65 -5.32 -15.25
CA ALA A 40 -1.77 -5.44 -14.33
C ALA A 40 -1.51 -6.54 -13.29
N ASN A 41 -1.06 -7.72 -13.73
CA ASN A 41 -0.69 -8.80 -12.81
C ASN A 41 0.46 -8.41 -11.87
N PHE A 42 1.51 -7.75 -12.37
CA PHE A 42 2.61 -7.26 -11.53
C PHE A 42 2.09 -6.38 -10.39
N PHE A 43 1.29 -5.37 -10.70
CA PHE A 43 0.74 -4.47 -9.68
C PHE A 43 -0.22 -5.16 -8.71
N ARG A 44 -1.00 -6.16 -9.16
CA ARG A 44 -1.83 -6.97 -8.24
C ARG A 44 -0.98 -7.77 -7.26
N VAL A 45 0.16 -8.29 -7.68
CA VAL A 45 1.11 -8.99 -6.79
C VAL A 45 1.73 -7.98 -5.81
N GLN A 46 2.16 -6.81 -6.26
CA GLN A 46 2.66 -5.75 -5.37
C GLN A 46 1.60 -5.33 -4.33
N ALA A 47 0.34 -5.18 -4.74
CA ALA A 47 -0.75 -4.88 -3.80
C ALA A 47 -0.91 -5.95 -2.71
N GLN A 48 -0.68 -7.23 -3.04
CA GLN A 48 -0.70 -8.33 -2.06
C GLN A 48 0.51 -8.30 -1.14
N GLU A 49 1.69 -7.96 -1.65
CA GLU A 49 2.91 -7.79 -0.84
C GLU A 49 2.73 -6.66 0.18
N GLU A 50 2.13 -5.53 -0.20
CA GLU A 50 1.87 -4.44 0.75
C GLU A 50 0.85 -4.79 1.83
N ILE A 51 -0.19 -5.58 1.49
CA ILE A 51 -1.09 -6.13 2.50
C ILE A 51 -0.32 -7.03 3.46
N PHE A 52 0.60 -7.86 2.97
CA PHE A 52 1.45 -8.68 3.82
C PHE A 52 2.33 -7.83 4.75
N HIS A 53 2.92 -6.73 4.26
CA HIS A 53 3.67 -5.78 5.08
C HIS A 53 2.78 -5.16 6.18
N ALA A 54 1.61 -4.65 5.82
CA ALA A 54 0.64 -4.07 6.76
C ALA A 54 0.28 -5.06 7.86
N MET A 55 -0.05 -6.30 7.48
CA MET A 55 -0.47 -7.33 8.42
C MET A 55 0.65 -7.79 9.35
N LYS A 56 1.90 -7.78 8.89
CA LYS A 56 3.06 -8.07 9.75
C LYS A 56 3.19 -7.07 10.90
N PHE A 57 3.03 -5.77 10.62
CA PHE A 57 3.03 -4.75 11.67
C PHE A 57 1.77 -4.81 12.54
N TYR A 58 0.62 -5.06 11.92
CA TYR A 58 -0.65 -5.25 12.62
C TYR A 58 -0.54 -6.32 13.70
N ASP A 59 -0.04 -7.50 13.34
CA ASP A 59 0.11 -8.62 14.26
C ASP A 59 1.14 -8.31 15.35
N TYR A 60 2.26 -7.67 14.99
CA TYR A 60 3.28 -7.27 15.95
C TYR A 60 2.73 -6.30 17.01
N VAL A 61 1.95 -5.29 16.61
CA VAL A 61 1.34 -4.34 17.56
C VAL A 61 0.46 -5.08 18.57
N ASN A 62 -0.39 -6.00 18.09
CA ASN A 62 -1.29 -6.76 18.96
C ASN A 62 -0.53 -7.73 19.88
N GLN A 63 0.52 -8.39 19.39
CA GLN A 63 1.38 -9.28 20.20
C GLN A 63 2.06 -8.52 21.35
N MET A 64 2.38 -7.24 21.16
CA MET A 64 3.00 -6.40 22.17
C MET A 64 1.99 -5.76 23.14
N GLY A 65 0.71 -6.13 23.05
CA GLY A 65 -0.39 -5.61 23.88
C GLY A 65 -0.84 -4.20 23.47
N GLY A 66 -0.42 -3.72 22.29
CA GLY A 66 -0.94 -2.49 21.69
C GLY A 66 -2.28 -2.72 20.99
N ARG A 67 -2.88 -1.65 20.48
CA ARG A 67 -4.08 -1.69 19.66
C ARG A 67 -3.84 -0.98 18.34
N VAL A 68 -4.20 -1.64 17.24
CA VAL A 68 -4.17 -1.02 15.92
C VAL A 68 -5.37 -0.10 15.74
N ILE A 69 -5.14 1.10 15.21
CA ILE A 69 -6.14 2.08 14.82
C ILE A 69 -6.01 2.31 13.31
N LEU A 70 -6.96 1.79 12.54
CA LEU A 70 -7.02 1.98 11.10
C LEU A 70 -7.63 3.35 10.79
N GLU A 71 -7.00 4.08 9.88
CA GLU A 71 -7.43 5.41 9.47
C GLU A 71 -8.08 5.38 8.09
N LYS A 72 -8.53 6.56 7.64
CA LYS A 72 -9.08 6.75 6.31
C LYS A 72 -7.99 6.48 5.26
N ILE A 73 -8.34 5.69 4.25
CA ILE A 73 -7.55 5.53 3.04
C ILE A 73 -8.10 6.50 1.99
N ASP A 74 -7.24 7.39 1.48
CA ASP A 74 -7.62 8.34 0.44
C ASP A 74 -7.67 7.66 -0.95
N GLN A 75 -8.42 8.27 -1.86
CA GLN A 75 -8.52 7.77 -3.23
C GLN A 75 -7.17 7.98 -3.95
N PRO A 76 -6.56 6.93 -4.52
CA PRO A 76 -5.33 7.06 -5.29
C PRO A 76 -5.60 7.70 -6.67
N LYS A 77 -4.52 8.13 -7.33
CA LYS A 77 -4.53 8.56 -8.73
C LYS A 77 -5.07 7.44 -9.61
N ALA A 78 -5.97 7.78 -10.54
CA ALA A 78 -6.63 6.81 -11.44
C ALA A 78 -6.16 6.90 -12.89
N GLU A 79 -5.69 8.08 -13.32
CA GLU A 79 -5.33 8.36 -14.71
C GLU A 79 -3.83 8.61 -14.85
N TYR A 80 -3.24 8.01 -15.88
CA TYR A 80 -1.81 8.13 -16.19
C TYR A 80 -1.63 8.37 -17.69
N LYS A 81 -0.57 9.09 -18.05
CA LYS A 81 -0.22 9.39 -19.44
C LYS A 81 0.21 8.14 -20.20
N ASN A 82 0.89 7.22 -19.53
CA ASN A 82 1.34 5.94 -20.05
C ASN A 82 1.83 5.04 -18.90
N ILE A 83 2.19 3.79 -19.22
CA ILE A 83 2.69 2.84 -18.24
C ILE A 83 4.00 3.27 -17.57
N LEU A 84 4.87 4.06 -18.23
CA LEU A 84 6.11 4.54 -17.61
C LEU A 84 5.82 5.46 -16.42
N GLU A 85 4.83 6.35 -16.54
CA GLU A 85 4.40 7.20 -15.43
C GLU A 85 3.89 6.38 -14.24
N CYS A 86 3.20 5.25 -14.47
CA CYS A 86 2.79 4.36 -13.38
C CYS A 86 3.99 3.83 -12.60
N PHE A 87 5.04 3.40 -13.30
CA PHE A 87 6.26 2.90 -12.65
C PHE A 87 7.07 4.00 -11.97
N GLU A 88 7.13 5.20 -12.55
CA GLU A 88 7.78 6.35 -11.94
C GLU A 88 7.05 6.79 -10.66
N ASP A 89 5.71 6.84 -10.70
CA ASP A 89 4.88 7.14 -9.53
C ASP A 89 5.04 6.06 -8.44
N GLY A 90 5.01 4.77 -8.82
CA GLY A 90 5.23 3.66 -7.89
C GLY A 90 6.63 3.71 -7.26
N PHE A 91 7.67 3.95 -8.05
CA PHE A 91 9.03 4.08 -7.55
C PHE A 91 9.21 5.29 -6.61
N ASN A 92 8.53 6.40 -6.88
CA ASN A 92 8.57 7.57 -6.00
C ASN A 92 7.76 7.36 -4.72
N HIS A 93 6.71 6.54 -4.76
CA HIS A 93 5.94 6.15 -3.58
C HIS A 93 6.74 5.27 -2.62
N GLU A 94 7.57 4.36 -3.13
CA GLU A 94 8.40 3.43 -2.34
C GLU A 94 9.70 4.04 -1.77
N LYS A 95 10.05 5.27 -2.13
CA LYS A 95 11.29 5.94 -1.71
C LYS A 95 11.17 6.63 -0.36
#